data_AF-A0A943X745-F1
#
_entry.id   AF-A0A943X745-F1
#
_cell.length_a   1.000
_cell.length_b   1.000
_cell.length_c   1.000
_cell.angle_alpha   90.00
_cell.angle_beta   90.00
_cell.angle_gamma   90.00
#
_symmetry.space_group_name_H-M   'P 1'
#
loop_
_entity.id
_entity.type
_entity.pdbx_description
1 polymer ?
#
loop_
_entity_poly.entity_id
_entity_poly.type
_entity_poly.pdbx_seq_one_letter_code
_entity_poly.pdbx_strand_id
1 'polypeptide(L)'
;KIRDIGEQVEFDPAKKDKKKKLKFPKSNVLQFFLEGGTIVSARPSGTEPKIKFYINSCTPVKCGKDAELVKAKEEAAKLCDAISKEITKILDSAK
;
A
#
# COMPACT_ATOMS: atom_id res chain seq x y z
N LYS A 1 -0.37 -7.57 -6.45
CA LYS A 1 -1.84 -7.57 -6.69
C LYS A 1 -2.38 -6.16 -6.49
N ILE A 2 -3.36 -5.71 -7.30
CA ILE A 2 -3.98 -4.37 -7.19
C ILE A 2 -5.48 -4.52 -6.97
N ARG A 3 -6.04 -3.66 -6.12
CA ARG A 3 -7.48 -3.52 -5.91
C ARG A 3 -7.89 -2.10 -6.25
N ASP A 4 -8.81 -1.98 -7.21
CA ASP A 4 -9.47 -0.73 -7.56
C ASP A 4 -10.89 -0.76 -6.99
N ILE A 5 -11.12 0.03 -5.94
CA ILE A 5 -12.42 0.07 -5.27
C ILE A 5 -13.43 0.90 -6.08
N GLY A 6 -12.97 1.84 -6.91
CA GLY A 6 -13.85 2.65 -7.76
C GLY A 6 -14.47 1.82 -8.88
N GLU A 7 -13.62 1.00 -9.51
CA GLU A 7 -14.03 0.05 -10.53
C GLU A 7 -14.55 -1.28 -9.96
N GLN A 8 -14.46 -1.47 -8.64
CA GLN A 8 -14.85 -2.69 -7.93
C GLN A 8 -14.19 -3.95 -8.51
N VAL A 9 -12.89 -3.86 -8.81
CA VAL A 9 -12.12 -4.98 -9.36
C VAL A 9 -10.82 -5.21 -8.58
N GLU A 10 -10.41 -6.46 -8.51
CA GLU A 10 -9.10 -6.89 -8.04
C GLU A 10 -8.42 -7.70 -9.15
N PHE A 11 -7.14 -7.43 -9.40
CA PHE A 11 -6.38 -8.09 -10.45
C PHE A 11 -4.88 -8.15 -10.13
N ASP A 12 -4.18 -9.01 -10.86
CA ASP A 12 -2.72 -9.04 -10.87
C ASP A 12 -2.21 -8.04 -11.93
N PRO A 13 -1.34 -7.07 -11.58
CA PRO A 13 -0.79 -6.13 -12.55
C PRO A 13 -0.08 -6.80 -13.74
N ALA A 14 0.45 -8.01 -13.57
CA ALA A 14 1.07 -8.80 -14.65
C ALA A 14 0.02 -9.50 -15.56
N LYS A 15 -1.24 -9.63 -15.12
CA LYS A 15 -2.33 -10.31 -15.83
C LYS A 15 -3.61 -9.47 -15.81
N LYS A 16 -3.55 -8.28 -16.42
CA LYS A 16 -4.60 -7.24 -16.35
C LYS A 16 -5.97 -7.71 -16.87
N ASP A 17 -6.00 -8.69 -17.76
CA ASP A 17 -7.24 -9.21 -18.37
C ASP A 17 -8.04 -10.10 -17.41
N LYS A 18 -7.41 -10.63 -16.35
CA LYS A 18 -8.05 -11.48 -15.35
C LYS A 18 -8.46 -10.66 -14.13
N LYS A 19 -9.60 -9.97 -14.24
CA LYS A 19 -10.18 -9.18 -13.16
C LYS A 19 -11.22 -9.98 -12.38
N LYS A 20 -11.16 -9.89 -11.04
CA LYS A 20 -12.17 -10.43 -10.13
C LYS A 20 -13.05 -9.27 -9.63
N LYS A 21 -14.38 -9.45 -9.68
CA LYS A 21 -15.34 -8.47 -9.16
C LYS A 21 -15.33 -8.43 -7.63
N LEU A 22 -15.34 -7.22 -7.07
CA LEU A 22 -15.45 -6.95 -5.64
C LEU A 22 -16.91 -6.72 -5.25
N LYS A 23 -17.22 -6.99 -3.97
CA LYS A 23 -18.54 -6.76 -3.37
C LYS A 23 -18.57 -5.55 -2.42
N PHE A 24 -17.49 -4.77 -2.36
CA PHE A 24 -17.43 -3.56 -1.54
C PHE A 24 -18.15 -2.39 -2.22
N PRO A 25 -18.67 -1.41 -1.44
CA PRO A 25 -19.15 -0.15 -2.00
C PRO A 25 -18.07 0.57 -2.83
N LYS A 26 -18.49 1.29 -3.87
CA LYS A 26 -17.57 2.10 -4.68
C LYS A 26 -16.93 3.20 -3.84
N SER A 27 -15.64 3.42 -4.06
CA SER A 27 -14.88 4.51 -3.43
C SER A 27 -13.65 4.83 -4.27
N ASN A 28 -13.21 6.08 -4.27
CA ASN A 28 -11.98 6.48 -4.98
C ASN A 28 -10.75 6.09 -4.14
N VAL A 29 -10.42 4.80 -4.17
CA VAL A 29 -9.31 4.20 -3.44
C VAL A 29 -8.66 3.13 -4.32
N LEU A 30 -7.34 3.24 -4.47
CA LEU A 30 -6.49 2.19 -5.01
C LEU A 30 -5.73 1.52 -3.87
N GLN A 31 -5.63 0.19 -3.87
CA GLN A 31 -4.78 -0.57 -2.95
C GLN A 31 -3.79 -1.44 -3.71
N PHE A 32 -2.52 -1.35 -3.33
CA PHE A 32 -1.41 -2.13 -3.85
C PHE A 32 -0.96 -3.11 -2.78
N PHE A 33 -1.04 -4.40 -3.11
CA PHE A 33 -0.55 -5.48 -2.25
C PHE A 33 0.83 -5.89 -2.77
N LEU A 34 1.84 -5.60 -1.96
CA LEU A 34 3.23 -5.92 -2.22
C LEU A 34 3.57 -7.32 -1.69
N GLU A 35 4.73 -7.82 -2.08
CA GLU A 35 5.31 -9.01 -1.49
C GLU A 35 5.57 -8.80 0.01
N GLY A 36 5.52 -9.88 0.80
CA GLY A 36 5.66 -9.81 2.26
C GLY A 36 4.41 -9.33 3.01
N GLY A 37 3.31 -9.02 2.31
CA GLY A 37 2.03 -8.68 2.93
C GLY A 37 1.81 -7.18 3.19
N THR A 38 2.77 -6.34 2.81
CA THR A 38 2.63 -4.88 2.88
C THR A 38 1.55 -4.38 1.93
N ILE A 39 0.73 -3.44 2.40
CA ILE A 39 -0.37 -2.83 1.65
C ILE A 39 -0.18 -1.33 1.60
N VAL A 40 -0.16 -0.76 0.39
CA VAL A 40 -0.17 0.69 0.18
C VAL A 40 -1.52 1.08 -0.39
N SER A 41 -2.23 2.01 0.27
CA SER A 41 -3.50 2.55 -0.22
C SER A 41 -3.36 4.01 -0.59
N ALA A 42 -3.87 4.41 -1.76
CA ALA A 42 -3.87 5.79 -2.24
C ALA A 42 -5.31 6.27 -2.42
N ARG A 43 -5.60 7.49 -1.95
CA ARG A 43 -6.89 8.15 -2.13
C ARG A 43 -6.75 9.67 -2.23
N PRO A 44 -7.58 10.37 -3.02
CA PRO A 44 -7.66 11.82 -2.92
C PRO A 44 -8.23 12.23 -1.55
N SER A 45 -7.74 13.35 -1.05
CA SER A 45 -8.35 14.05 0.08
C SER A 45 -9.68 14.67 -0.36
N GLY A 46 -10.68 14.66 0.51
CA GLY A 46 -12.00 15.23 0.20
C GLY A 46 -12.07 16.75 0.32
N THR A 47 -11.11 17.37 1.03
CA THR A 47 -11.17 18.79 1.41
C THR A 47 -9.97 19.60 0.91
N GLU A 48 -8.94 18.96 0.37
CA GLU A 48 -7.71 19.62 -0.06
C GLU A 48 -7.21 19.00 -1.37
N PRO A 49 -6.48 19.74 -2.22
CA PRO A 49 -5.88 19.21 -3.45
C PRO A 49 -4.64 18.35 -3.14
N LYS A 50 -4.83 17.28 -2.37
CA LYS A 50 -3.78 16.37 -1.91
C LYS A 50 -4.20 14.91 -2.09
N ILE A 51 -3.24 14.04 -2.35
CA ILE A 51 -3.42 12.58 -2.31
C ILE A 51 -2.88 12.07 -0.98
N LYS A 52 -3.67 11.28 -0.26
CA LYS A 52 -3.29 10.60 0.98
C LYS A 52 -2.85 9.18 0.68
N PHE A 53 -1.65 8.84 1.14
CA PHE A 53 -1.11 7.48 1.11
C PHE A 53 -1.13 6.87 2.50
N TYR A 54 -1.54 5.62 2.60
CA TYR A 54 -1.52 4.81 3.82
C TYR A 54 -0.65 3.60 3.56
N ILE A 55 0.33 3.35 4.41
CA ILE A 55 1.22 2.18 4.32
C ILE A 55 0.94 1.30 5.54
N ASN A 56 0.50 0.08 5.30
CA ASN A 56 0.39 -0.96 6.31
C ASN A 56 1.48 -2.00 6.05
N SER A 57 2.51 -2.03 6.91
CA SER A 57 3.63 -2.96 6.82
C SER A 57 3.51 -4.03 7.89
N CYS A 58 3.70 -5.29 7.51
CA CYS A 58 3.70 -6.42 8.43
C CYS A 58 5.09 -7.05 8.46
N THR A 59 5.71 -7.09 9.64
CA THR A 59 7.00 -7.77 9.84
C THR A 59 6.81 -8.92 10.83
N PRO A 60 7.08 -10.18 10.43
CA PRO A 60 6.96 -11.33 11.32
C PRO A 60 7.92 -11.22 12.52
N VAL A 61 7.44 -11.59 13.71
CA VAL A 61 8.24 -11.64 14.93
C VAL A 61 8.27 -13.07 15.43
N LYS A 62 9.48 -13.63 15.66
CA LYS A 62 9.64 -15.07 15.92
C LYS A 62 9.27 -15.48 17.34
N CYS A 63 9.71 -14.77 18.39
CA CYS A 63 9.42 -15.19 19.77
C CYS A 63 8.92 -14.07 20.71
N GLY A 64 8.52 -12.93 20.16
CA GLY A 64 7.86 -11.85 20.92
C GLY A 64 8.72 -11.23 22.02
N LYS A 65 10.03 -11.50 22.07
CA LYS A 65 10.96 -10.83 22.99
C LYS A 65 11.12 -9.36 22.57
N ASP A 66 11.29 -8.49 23.56
CA ASP A 66 11.39 -7.04 23.36
C ASP A 66 12.46 -6.64 22.32
N ALA A 67 13.63 -7.29 22.35
CA ALA A 67 14.71 -7.01 21.40
C ALA A 67 14.35 -7.37 19.94
N GLU A 68 13.55 -8.42 19.72
CA GLU A 68 13.08 -8.78 18.37
C GLU A 68 11.97 -7.84 17.90
N LEU A 69 11.10 -7.39 18.82
CA LEU A 69 10.07 -6.39 18.53
C LEU A 69 10.68 -5.05 18.10
N VAL A 70 11.75 -4.61 18.77
CA VAL A 70 12.47 -3.39 18.39
C VAL A 70 13.05 -3.53 16.98
N LYS A 71 13.74 -4.64 16.68
CA LYS A 71 14.28 -4.89 15.33
C LYS A 71 13.19 -4.94 14.26
N ALA A 72 12.09 -5.63 14.52
CA ALA A 72 10.98 -5.71 13.57
C ALA A 72 10.32 -4.35 13.31
N LYS A 73 10.21 -3.49 14.35
CA LYS A 73 9.73 -2.11 14.19
C LYS A 73 10.68 -1.26 13.35
N GLU A 74 11.99 -1.38 13.57
CA GLU A 74 13.00 -0.68 12.77
C GLU A 74 12.98 -1.13 11.31
N GLU A 75 12.86 -2.43 11.03
CA GLU A 75 12.75 -2.96 9.68
C GLU A 75 11.47 -2.48 8.98
N ALA A 76 10.32 -2.54 9.68
CA ALA A 76 9.07 -2.03 9.16
C ALA A 76 9.14 -0.52 8.86
N ALA A 77 9.77 0.27 9.74
CA ALA A 77 9.95 1.71 9.55
C ALA A 77 10.83 2.01 8.34
N LYS A 78 11.97 1.32 8.19
CA LYS A 78 12.86 1.45 7.02
C LYS A 78 12.12 1.15 5.72
N LEU A 79 11.27 0.12 5.70
CA LEU A 79 10.47 -0.20 4.52
C LEU A 79 9.44 0.90 4.21
N CYS A 80 8.72 1.40 5.22
CA CYS A 80 7.78 2.50 5.07
C CYS A 80 8.47 3.76 4.52
N ASP A 81 9.66 4.10 5.04
CA ASP A 81 10.45 5.24 4.59
C ASP A 81 10.91 5.07 3.14
N ALA A 82 11.37 3.87 2.77
CA ALA A 82 11.78 3.57 1.40
C ALA A 82 10.60 3.70 0.42
N ILE A 83 9.44 3.13 0.76
CA ILE A 83 8.21 3.25 -0.04
C ILE A 83 7.81 4.73 -0.18
N SER A 84 7.82 5.48 0.91
CA SER A 84 7.46 6.91 0.88
C SER A 84 8.41 7.71 0.00
N LYS A 85 9.72 7.43 0.05
CA LYS A 85 10.73 8.10 -0.79
C LYS A 85 10.51 7.81 -2.27
N GLU A 86 10.25 6.56 -2.63
CA GLU A 86 9.96 6.16 -4.02
C GLU A 86 8.68 6.83 -4.55
N ILE A 87 7.61 6.87 -3.74
CA ILE A 87 6.37 7.57 -4.11
C ILE A 87 6.65 9.05 -4.40
N THR A 88 7.34 9.75 -3.47
CA THR A 88 7.68 11.16 -3.65
C THR A 88 8.53 11.39 -4.89
N LYS A 89 9.56 10.56 -5.10
CA LYS A 89 10.43 10.63 -6.28
C LYS A 89 9.66 10.50 -7.59
N ILE A 90 8.74 9.53 -7.67
CA ILE A 90 7.89 9.36 -8.85
C ILE A 90 6.98 10.58 -9.06
N LEU A 91 6.34 11.07 -8.00
CA LEU A 91 5.46 12.25 -8.07
C LEU A 91 6.22 13.51 -8.50
N ASP A 92 7.45 13.69 -8.02
CA ASP A 92 8.28 14.82 -8.41
C ASP A 92 8.77 14.71 -9.86
N SER A 93 9.04 13.50 -10.35
CA SER A 93 9.40 13.28 -11.76
C SER A 93 8.23 13.42 -12.75
N ALA A 94 7.00 13.40 -12.25
CA ALA A 94 5.78 13.54 -13.03
C ALA A 94 5.29 15.00 -13.14
N LYS A 95 6.00 15.94 -12.49
CA LYS A 95 5.79 17.38 -12.63
C LYS A 95 6.55 17.90 -13.85
#